data_AF-A0A7V8VA99-F1
#
_entry.id   AF-A0A7V8VA99-F1
#
_cell.length_a   1.000
_cell.length_b   1.000
_cell.length_c   1.000
_cell.angle_alpha   90.00
_cell.angle_beta   90.00
_cell.angle_gamma   90.00
#
_symmetry.space_group_name_H-M   'P 1'
#
loop_
_entity.id
_entity.type
_entity.pdbx_description
1 polymer ?
#
loop_
_entity_poly.entity_id
_entity_poly.type
_entity_poly.pdbx_seq_one_letter_code
_entity_poly.pdbx_strand_id
1 'polypeptide(L)'
;MPTSLESLVTKYLRSGNPAQRTREEYLTTLRKWSRWDGAVPLEELGRKEIREFLDWVHEDAATRQGTNPGRTANKIRSHLRAALSWA
;
A
#
# COMPACT_ATOMS: atom_id res chain seq x y z
N MET A 1 -10.85 7.03 14.84
CA MET A 1 -10.42 7.04 13.43
C MET A 1 -9.05 6.39 13.32
N PRO A 2 -8.77 5.53 12.31
CA PRO A 2 -7.38 5.19 11.99
C PRO A 2 -6.68 6.47 11.51
N THR A 3 -5.56 6.83 12.14
CA THR A 3 -4.79 8.06 11.80
C THR A 3 -3.67 7.79 10.78
N SER A 4 -3.42 6.52 10.47
CA SER A 4 -2.38 6.09 9.52
C SER A 4 -2.85 4.95 8.62
N LEU A 5 -2.24 4.83 7.45
CA LEU A 5 -2.48 3.73 6.52
C LEU A 5 -2.20 2.36 7.16
N GLU A 6 -1.17 2.25 8.00
CA GLU A 6 -0.85 1.02 8.73
C GLU A 6 -1.98 0.62 9.69
N SER A 7 -2.51 1.58 10.46
CA SER A 7 -3.63 1.34 11.37
C SER A 7 -4.88 0.92 10.61
N LEU A 8 -5.14 1.54 9.45
CA LEU A 8 -6.25 1.19 8.58
C LEU A 8 -6.12 -0.25 8.07
N VAL A 9 -4.99 -0.58 7.45
CA VAL A 9 -4.72 -1.92 6.88
C VAL A 9 -4.77 -2.99 7.98
N THR A 10 -4.25 -2.69 9.17
CA THR A 10 -4.30 -3.62 10.31
C THR A 10 -5.73 -3.94 10.72
N LYS A 11 -6.60 -2.91 10.82
CA LYS A 11 -8.01 -3.12 11.16
C LYS A 11 -8.76 -3.87 10.05
N TYR A 12 -8.51 -3.51 8.79
CA TYR A 12 -9.07 -4.18 7.61
C TYR A 12 -8.74 -5.70 7.61
N LEU A 13 -7.47 -6.06 7.80
CA LEU A 13 -7.03 -7.45 7.84
C LEU A 13 -7.59 -8.20 9.06
N ARG A 14 -7.75 -7.54 10.22
CA ARG A 14 -8.39 -8.14 11.40
C ARG A 14 -9.87 -8.42 11.13
N SER A 15 -10.58 -7.51 10.47
CA SER A 15 -12.00 -7.66 10.15
C SER A 15 -12.27 -8.77 9.14
N GLY A 16 -11.45 -8.88 8.09
CA GLY A 16 -11.67 -9.86 7.01
C GLY A 16 -11.07 -11.24 7.26
N ASN A 17 -10.18 -11.38 8.26
CA ASN A 17 -9.40 -12.58 8.55
C ASN A 17 -8.86 -13.33 7.29
N PRO A 18 -8.17 -12.65 6.35
CA PRO A 18 -7.75 -13.29 5.12
C PRO A 18 -6.61 -14.29 5.37
N ALA A 19 -6.40 -15.17 4.40
CA ALA A 19 -5.31 -16.15 4.41
C ALA A 19 -3.93 -15.49 4.64
N GLN A 20 -3.01 -16.24 5.24
CA GLN A 20 -1.68 -15.77 5.62
C GLN A 20 -0.92 -15.12 4.45
N ARG A 21 -0.97 -15.74 3.25
CA ARG A 21 -0.35 -15.18 2.05
C ARG A 21 -0.87 -13.77 1.71
N THR A 22 -2.18 -13.56 1.81
CA THR A 22 -2.78 -12.24 1.56
C THR A 22 -2.30 -11.24 2.60
N ARG A 23 -2.21 -11.63 3.88
CA ARG A 23 -1.68 -10.75 4.95
C ARG A 23 -0.25 -10.31 4.64
N GLU A 24 0.60 -11.23 4.18
CA GLU A 24 2.00 -10.94 3.80
C GLU A 24 2.11 -9.96 2.62
N GLU A 25 1.19 -10.05 1.66
CA GLU A 25 1.10 -9.12 0.54
C GLU A 25 0.75 -7.69 1.00
N TYR A 26 -0.18 -7.54 1.95
CA TYR A 26 -0.48 -6.25 2.59
C TYR A 26 0.69 -5.73 3.44
N LEU A 27 1.36 -6.59 4.21
CA LEU A 27 2.56 -6.19 4.96
C LEU A 27 3.69 -5.72 4.03
N THR A 28 3.82 -6.34 2.85
CA THR A 28 4.75 -5.88 1.81
C THR A 28 4.38 -4.50 1.28
N THR A 29 3.09 -4.20 1.18
CA THR A 29 2.60 -2.87 0.81
C THR A 29 2.98 -1.84 1.87
N LEU A 30 2.76 -2.14 3.16
CA LEU A 30 3.13 -1.25 4.26
C LEU A 30 4.65 -1.03 4.36
N ARG A 31 5.46 -2.06 4.14
CA ARG A 31 6.93 -1.93 4.09
C ARG A 31 7.42 -1.02 2.96
N LYS A 32 6.69 -0.97 1.83
CA LYS A 32 6.99 -0.05 0.74
C LYS A 32 6.53 1.36 1.10
N TRP A 33 5.33 1.50 1.67
CA TRP A 33 4.82 2.77 2.18
C TRP A 33 5.79 3.42 3.17
N SER A 34 6.31 2.66 4.15
CA SER A 34 7.23 3.17 5.17
C SER A 34 8.62 3.56 4.64
N ARG A 35 8.98 3.15 3.42
CA ARG A 35 10.25 3.52 2.77
C ARG A 35 10.10 4.73 1.84
N TRP A 36 8.87 5.09 1.51
CA TRP A 36 8.57 6.23 0.66
C TRP A 36 8.51 7.48 1.54
N ASP A 37 9.30 8.49 1.18
CA ASP A 37 9.47 9.73 1.95
C ASP A 37 8.24 10.66 1.89
N GLY A 38 7.30 10.40 0.99
CA GLY A 38 6.08 11.20 0.79
C GLY A 38 4.88 10.76 1.64
N ALA A 39 5.06 9.93 2.66
CA ALA A 39 3.96 9.43 3.48
C ALA A 39 3.26 10.57 4.25
N VAL A 40 1.95 10.69 4.07
CA VAL A 40 1.08 11.67 4.76
C VAL A 40 0.13 11.00 5.77
N PRO A 41 -0.46 11.74 6.72
CA PRO A 41 -1.58 11.26 7.52
C PRO A 41 -2.74 10.74 6.66
N LEU A 42 -3.52 9.80 7.19
CA LEU A 42 -4.60 9.18 6.40
C LEU A 42 -5.65 10.20 5.95
N GLU A 43 -5.88 11.24 6.75
CA GLU A 43 -6.84 12.32 6.49
C GLU A 43 -6.42 13.21 5.31
N GLU A 44 -5.12 13.26 5.01
CA GLU A 44 -4.54 14.02 3.90
C GLU A 44 -4.29 13.12 2.67
N LEU A 45 -4.51 11.81 2.78
CA LEU A 45 -4.24 10.85 1.72
C LEU A 45 -5.22 11.01 0.56
N GLY A 46 -4.79 11.70 -0.49
CA GLY A 46 -5.56 11.95 -1.69
C GLY A 46 -5.11 11.12 -2.90
N ARG A 47 -5.72 11.43 -4.05
CA ARG A 47 -5.37 10.80 -5.34
C ARG A 47 -3.93 11.12 -5.76
N LYS A 48 -3.40 12.28 -5.35
CA LYS A 48 -2.06 12.75 -5.71
C LYS A 48 -1.01 11.90 -5.00
N GLU A 49 -1.12 11.77 -3.69
CA GLU A 49 -0.20 11.04 -2.82
C GLU A 49 -0.23 9.54 -3.16
N ILE A 50 -1.42 8.98 -3.46
CA ILE A 50 -1.54 7.62 -3.97
C ILE A 50 -0.81 7.45 -5.31
N ARG A 51 -0.89 8.43 -6.22
CA ARG A 51 -0.18 8.35 -7.51
C ARG A 51 1.33 8.41 -7.31
N GLU A 52 1.81 9.40 -6.55
CA GLU A 52 3.24 9.57 -6.28
C GLU A 52 3.84 8.33 -5.60
N PHE A 53 3.12 7.73 -4.65
CA PHE A 53 3.54 6.46 -4.05
C PHE A 53 3.61 5.32 -5.07
N LEU A 54 2.62 5.17 -5.95
CA LEU A 54 2.61 4.10 -6.95
C LEU A 54 3.68 4.28 -8.02
N ASP A 55 3.99 5.53 -8.39
CA ASP A 55 5.07 5.87 -9.30
C ASP A 55 6.43 5.54 -8.64
N TRP A 56 6.62 5.93 -7.38
CA TRP A 56 7.79 5.53 -6.60
C TRP A 56 7.93 4.01 -6.46
N VAL A 57 6.84 3.27 -6.23
CA VAL A 57 6.85 1.80 -6.18
C VAL A 57 7.34 1.20 -7.49
N HIS A 58 6.91 1.78 -8.62
CA HIS A 58 7.31 1.34 -9.94
C HIS A 58 8.82 1.56 -10.13
N GLU A 59 9.34 2.73 -9.76
CA GLU A 59 10.77 3.07 -9.81
C GLU A 59 11.62 2.21 -8.87
N ASP A 60 11.21 2.02 -7.60
CA ASP A 60 11.87 1.13 -6.63
C ASP A 60 11.91 -0.32 -7.13
N ALA A 61 10.85 -0.79 -7.79
CA ALA A 61 10.84 -2.13 -8.37
C ALA A 61 11.76 -2.24 -9.61
N ALA A 62 11.81 -1.22 -10.46
CA ALA A 62 12.68 -1.18 -11.64
C ALA A 62 14.17 -1.13 -11.26
N THR A 63 14.52 -0.32 -10.26
CA THR A 63 15.91 -0.14 -9.79
C THR A 63 16.46 -1.38 -9.09
N ARG A 64 15.62 -2.18 -8.42
CA ARG A 64 16.02 -3.43 -7.75
C ARG A 64 16.08 -4.66 -8.67
N GLN A 65 16.19 -4.47 -9.99
CA GLN A 65 16.11 -5.54 -11.00
C GLN A 65 14.82 -6.38 -10.91
N GLY A 66 13.72 -5.80 -10.43
CA GLY A 66 12.43 -6.47 -10.38
C GLY A 66 11.95 -6.79 -11.80
N THR A 67 11.51 -8.04 -12.00
CA THR A 67 11.11 -8.54 -13.33
C THR A 67 9.81 -7.94 -13.86
N ASN A 68 8.97 -7.34 -12.99
CA ASN A 68 7.70 -6.75 -13.41
C ASN A 68 7.24 -5.60 -12.46
N PRO A 69 7.78 -4.38 -12.65
CA PRO A 69 7.44 -3.23 -11.81
C PRO A 69 5.96 -2.82 -11.94
N GLY A 70 5.39 -2.91 -13.15
CA GLY A 70 3.96 -2.63 -13.39
C GLY A 70 3.02 -3.56 -12.61
N ARG A 71 3.32 -4.86 -12.55
CA ARG A 71 2.54 -5.82 -11.74
C ARG A 71 2.64 -5.50 -10.25
N THR A 72 3.83 -5.14 -9.77
CA THR A 72 4.03 -4.73 -8.37
C THR A 72 3.20 -3.50 -8.02
N ALA A 73 3.27 -2.44 -8.83
CA ALA A 73 2.50 -1.22 -8.62
C ALA A 73 0.98 -1.49 -8.68
N ASN A 74 0.51 -2.27 -9.66
CA ASN A 74 -0.91 -2.63 -9.77
C ASN A 74 -1.41 -3.44 -8.57
N LYS A 75 -0.61 -4.38 -8.07
CA LYS A 75 -0.96 -5.18 -6.88
C LYS A 75 -1.10 -4.29 -5.65
N ILE A 76 -0.19 -3.35 -5.45
CA ILE A 76 -0.27 -2.37 -4.36
C ILE A 76 -1.48 -1.45 -4.51
N ARG A 77 -1.76 -0.96 -5.73
CA ARG A 77 -2.97 -0.18 -6.01
C ARG A 77 -4.23 -0.92 -5.60
N SER A 78 -4.33 -2.22 -5.89
CA SER A 78 -5.47 -3.05 -5.48
C SER A 78 -5.61 -3.15 -3.96
N HIS A 79 -4.50 -3.32 -3.23
CA HIS A 79 -4.52 -3.36 -1.76
C HIS A 79 -4.97 -2.03 -1.16
N LEU A 80 -4.42 -0.91 -1.64
CA LEU A 80 -4.81 0.43 -1.19
C LEU A 80 -6.29 0.68 -1.45
N ARG A 81 -6.78 0.36 -2.66
CA ARG A 81 -8.19 0.52 -3.01
C ARG A 81 -9.10 -0.27 -2.07
N ALA A 82 -8.78 -1.54 -1.80
CA ALA A 82 -9.59 -2.38 -0.92
C ALA A 82 -9.64 -1.83 0.51
N ALA A 83 -8.49 -1.50 1.10
CA ALA A 83 -8.41 -0.97 2.46
C ALA A 83 -9.08 0.40 2.59
N LEU A 84 -8.85 1.32 1.64
CA LEU A 84 -9.42 2.66 1.65
C LEU A 84 -10.92 2.67 1.37
N SER A 85 -11.43 1.75 0.55
CA SER A 85 -12.87 1.62 0.32
C SER A 85 -13.64 1.02 1.51
N TRP A 86 -12.93 0.36 2.42
CA TRP A 86 -13.48 -0.20 3.65
C TRP A 86 -13.51 0.82 4.80
N ALA A 87 -12.63 1.83 4.75
CA ALA A 87 -12.48 2.88 5.76
C ALA A 87 -13.73 3.76 5.87
#